data_AF-A0A7X3GM83-F1
#
_entry.id   AF-A0A7X3GM83-F1
#
_cell.length_a   1.000
_cell.length_b   1.000
_cell.length_c   1.000
_cell.angle_alpha   90.00
_cell.angle_beta   90.00
_cell.angle_gamma   90.00
#
_symmetry.space_group_name_H-M   'P 1'
#
loop_
_entity.id
_entity.type
_entity.pdbx_description
1 polymer ?
#
loop_
_entity_poly.entity_id
_entity_poly.type
_entity_poly.pdbx_seq_one_letter_code
_entity_poly.pdbx_strand_id
1 'polypeptide(L)'
;MQLQVTNSPFTSEQAEVLNKLLPTLTEAQINWLGGYLAFYRATGDVSAAASVAAASAIVEAPAAPAVPQGPREATILFGSQTGNSQRLAGRLAEKLKGEGFEVTLSAMNKYKTNNLKKAAYLFIVASTHGEGDPPDNAMSFHEFLHSKRAPKLDEVKFSVLALGDTSYEFFCKTGQDFDTKLAELGAQRIVDRVDCDVDFEDLASGWLAAVTSAVTAAPAAAATQSTAGAGVSASAAATESEYSRNNPFMAEVLDNLNLNGRGSDRETRHVELSLEGSGLTYAPGDAVGVYPTNDPALVDAIISELKWNPEDAVVTGKAGETSSLRTALLHHFEITVLTKPLLEKAVAFSGNNKLADLVKPENKEEIKAYTTGRDLLDLLRDYGPWTLAAADVATLLRKLPPRLYSIASSINSHPEEVHLTIRKVEYEAHGRDRKGVCSVYASERLEAGDKLPIFIQQNPNFKLPVNPDTPVIMVGPGTGVAPFRAFLEEREELGAGGQTWLFYGDRHFVTDFLYQTDWQRMLKDGVLTNLDVAFSRDSKEKVYVQQRMLENGEELYKWLQNGAHVYVCGDEKHMAHDVQAALLSVIGQYGGKSPEAAAAYLSELQDQGRYQRDVY
;
A
#
# COMPACT_ATOMS: atom_id res chain seq x y z
N MET A 1 -9.01 -42.40 29.90
CA MET A 1 -9.19 -43.71 29.22
C MET A 1 -8.21 -43.73 28.06
N GLN A 2 -7.31 -44.71 27.95
CA GLN A 2 -6.38 -44.76 26.80
C GLN A 2 -7.07 -45.39 25.60
N LEU A 3 -7.00 -44.71 24.46
CA LEU A 3 -7.46 -45.20 23.17
C LEU A 3 -6.52 -46.31 22.71
N GLN A 4 -7.08 -47.47 22.36
CA GLN A 4 -6.42 -48.59 21.73
C GLN A 4 -7.13 -48.87 20.41
N VAL A 5 -6.45 -49.53 19.48
CA VAL A 5 -7.04 -49.93 18.19
C VAL A 5 -8.25 -50.87 18.39
N THR A 6 -8.30 -51.59 19.51
CA THR A 6 -9.39 -52.50 19.87
C THR A 6 -10.62 -51.81 20.47
N ASN A 7 -10.49 -50.56 20.94
CA ASN A 7 -11.58 -49.83 21.63
C ASN A 7 -11.90 -48.47 21.00
N SER A 8 -11.30 -48.15 19.86
CA SER A 8 -11.48 -46.88 19.14
C SER A 8 -11.32 -47.08 17.62
N PRO A 9 -11.90 -46.22 16.77
CA PRO A 9 -11.82 -46.36 15.31
C PRO A 9 -10.48 -45.85 14.72
N PHE A 10 -9.47 -45.54 15.53
CA PHE A 10 -8.21 -44.94 15.11
C PHE A 10 -7.13 -45.98 14.85
N THR A 11 -6.22 -45.72 13.89
CA THR A 11 -5.03 -46.55 13.69
C THR A 11 -4.09 -46.47 14.90
N SER A 12 -3.13 -47.40 15.02
CA SER A 12 -2.15 -47.39 16.12
C SER A 12 -1.43 -46.05 16.26
N GLU A 13 -1.00 -45.47 15.14
CA GLU A 13 -0.30 -44.18 15.09
C GLU A 13 -1.24 -43.02 15.50
N GLN A 14 -2.48 -43.02 15.02
CA GLN A 14 -3.47 -41.99 15.38
C GLN A 14 -3.88 -42.07 16.85
N ALA A 15 -4.08 -43.27 17.38
CA ALA A 15 -4.39 -43.49 18.79
C ALA A 15 -3.22 -43.03 19.68
N GLU A 16 -1.97 -43.22 19.26
CA GLU A 16 -0.79 -42.75 20.01
C GLU A 16 -0.74 -41.22 20.10
N VAL A 17 -0.98 -40.52 18.98
CA VAL A 17 -1.03 -39.05 18.95
C VAL A 17 -2.18 -38.52 19.82
N LEU A 18 -3.36 -39.12 19.72
CA LEU A 18 -4.53 -38.70 20.51
C LEU A 18 -4.34 -38.98 22.00
N ASN A 19 -3.71 -40.09 22.38
CA ASN A 19 -3.39 -40.39 23.77
C ASN A 19 -2.34 -39.43 24.37
N LYS A 20 -1.46 -38.85 23.56
CA LYS A 20 -0.51 -37.81 23.99
C LYS A 20 -1.17 -36.44 24.10
N LEU A 21 -2.07 -36.10 23.16
CA LEU A 21 -2.68 -34.79 23.05
C LEU A 21 -3.88 -34.58 23.99
N LEU A 22 -4.82 -35.52 24.06
CA LEU A 22 -6.06 -35.33 24.82
C LEU A 22 -5.85 -34.99 26.31
N PRO A 23 -4.84 -35.56 27.01
CA PRO A 23 -4.57 -35.20 28.41
C PRO A 23 -3.99 -33.79 28.59
N THR A 24 -3.42 -33.18 27.55
CA THR A 24 -2.84 -31.83 27.63
C THR A 24 -3.84 -30.72 27.35
N LEU A 25 -5.08 -31.07 26.98
CA LEU A 25 -6.13 -30.11 26.65
C LEU A 25 -6.98 -29.76 27.86
N THR A 26 -7.34 -28.48 27.96
CA THR A 26 -8.35 -27.97 28.89
C THR A 26 -9.77 -28.27 28.40
N GLU A 27 -10.79 -28.21 29.28
CA GLU A 27 -12.20 -28.40 28.87
C GLU A 27 -12.63 -27.41 27.77
N ALA A 28 -12.18 -26.15 27.84
CA ALA A 28 -12.48 -25.15 26.82
C ALA A 28 -11.89 -25.55 25.45
N GLN A 29 -10.66 -26.08 25.44
CA GLN A 29 -10.01 -26.56 24.22
C GLN A 29 -10.65 -27.84 23.68
N ILE A 30 -11.11 -28.74 24.55
CA ILE A 30 -11.84 -29.96 24.14
C ILE A 30 -13.17 -29.58 23.49
N ASN A 31 -13.92 -28.65 24.07
CA ASN A 31 -15.19 -28.17 23.51
C ASN A 31 -14.99 -27.43 22.19
N TRP A 32 -13.96 -26.59 22.10
CA TRP A 32 -13.60 -25.90 20.86
C TRP A 32 -13.18 -26.89 19.76
N LEU A 33 -12.32 -27.86 20.08
CA LEU A 33 -11.87 -28.87 19.14
C LEU A 33 -13.02 -29.77 18.68
N GLY A 34 -13.95 -30.11 19.58
CA GLY A 34 -15.17 -30.83 19.24
C GLY A 34 -16.06 -30.07 18.25
N GLY A 35 -16.25 -28.76 18.48
CA GLY A 35 -16.96 -27.88 17.56
C GLY A 35 -16.25 -27.73 16.21
N TYR A 36 -14.93 -27.57 16.23
CA TYR A 36 -14.11 -27.48 15.02
C TYR A 36 -14.18 -28.76 14.19
N LEU A 37 -14.08 -29.94 14.80
CA LEU A 37 -14.18 -31.22 14.10
C LEU A 37 -15.60 -31.50 13.56
N ALA A 38 -16.64 -31.05 14.27
CA ALA A 38 -18.02 -31.11 13.79
C ALA A 38 -18.25 -30.19 12.58
N PHE A 39 -17.70 -28.97 12.63
CA PHE A 39 -17.73 -28.03 11.51
C PHE A 39 -16.92 -28.56 10.31
N TYR A 40 -15.72 -29.08 10.56
CA TYR A 40 -14.85 -29.65 9.53
C TYR A 40 -15.52 -30.83 8.79
N ARG A 41 -16.27 -31.68 9.52
CA ARG A 41 -17.10 -32.75 8.92
C ARG A 41 -18.33 -32.22 8.17
N ALA A 42 -18.90 -31.09 8.57
CA ALA A 42 -20.00 -30.48 7.84
C ALA A 42 -19.54 -29.83 6.52
N THR A 43 -18.25 -29.48 6.41
CA THR A 43 -17.65 -28.88 5.21
C THR A 43 -16.87 -29.87 4.33
N GLY A 44 -16.62 -31.09 4.81
CA GLY A 44 -15.82 -32.11 4.13
C GLY A 44 -16.60 -33.39 3.85
N ASP A 45 -16.87 -33.63 2.57
CA ASP A 45 -17.40 -34.84 1.93
C ASP A 45 -18.92 -35.10 1.92
N VAL A 46 -19.52 -34.78 0.77
CA VAL A 46 -20.62 -35.52 0.16
C VAL A 46 -20.03 -36.58 -0.77
N SER A 47 -19.91 -37.84 -0.33
CA SER A 47 -19.97 -39.02 -1.22
C SER A 47 -20.08 -40.34 -0.45
N ALA A 48 -21.05 -41.15 -0.89
CA ALA A 48 -21.20 -42.61 -0.75
C ALA A 48 -21.72 -43.24 0.57
N ALA A 49 -23.04 -43.48 0.55
CA ALA A 49 -23.74 -44.74 0.86
C ALA A 49 -23.71 -45.37 2.27
N ALA A 50 -24.87 -45.37 2.95
CA ALA A 50 -25.72 -46.57 3.11
C ALA A 50 -26.97 -46.28 3.97
N SER A 51 -28.09 -46.81 3.49
CA SER A 51 -29.47 -46.75 4.00
C SER A 51 -29.73 -47.49 5.31
N VAL A 52 -30.62 -46.96 6.17
CA VAL A 52 -31.74 -47.74 6.74
C VAL A 52 -32.93 -46.81 7.09
N ALA A 53 -34.14 -47.34 6.86
CA ALA A 53 -35.44 -46.68 6.79
C ALA A 53 -36.04 -46.20 8.13
N ALA A 54 -36.84 -45.13 8.04
CA ALA A 54 -38.13 -45.03 8.74
C ALA A 54 -39.05 -44.08 7.96
N ALA A 55 -40.15 -44.63 7.45
CA ALA A 55 -41.13 -43.97 6.61
C ALA A 55 -42.07 -43.06 7.42
N SER A 56 -42.43 -41.90 6.87
CA SER A 56 -43.73 -41.26 7.07
C SER A 56 -44.07 -40.27 5.96
N ALA A 57 -45.15 -40.63 5.27
CA ALA A 57 -46.08 -39.88 4.42
C ALA A 57 -45.69 -38.52 3.82
N ILE A 58 -45.67 -38.58 2.49
CA ILE A 58 -45.59 -37.57 1.44
C ILE A 58 -46.75 -36.57 1.53
N VAL A 59 -46.45 -35.26 1.49
CA VAL A 59 -47.28 -34.27 0.79
C VAL A 59 -46.34 -33.53 -0.15
N GLU A 60 -46.53 -33.80 -1.44
CA GLU A 60 -45.72 -33.33 -2.57
C GLU A 60 -46.11 -31.89 -2.89
N ALA A 61 -45.26 -30.94 -2.50
CA ALA A 61 -45.27 -29.58 -3.04
C ALA A 61 -44.35 -29.57 -4.28
N PRO A 62 -44.75 -28.95 -5.40
CA PRO A 62 -43.95 -29.00 -6.63
C PRO A 62 -42.59 -28.36 -6.38
N ALA A 63 -41.53 -29.13 -6.65
CA ALA A 63 -40.17 -28.63 -6.66
C ALA A 63 -40.07 -27.50 -7.69
N ALA A 64 -39.74 -26.30 -7.22
CA ALA A 64 -39.28 -25.23 -8.09
C ALA A 64 -38.06 -25.75 -8.88
N PRO A 65 -37.97 -25.47 -10.19
CA PRO A 65 -36.83 -25.90 -10.98
C PRO A 65 -35.55 -25.33 -10.35
N ALA A 66 -34.58 -26.20 -10.06
CA ALA A 66 -33.25 -25.77 -9.67
C ALA A 66 -32.70 -24.88 -10.78
N VAL A 67 -32.63 -23.58 -10.52
CA VAL A 67 -32.02 -22.60 -11.39
C VAL A 67 -30.55 -23.02 -11.57
N PRO A 68 -30.02 -23.12 -12.80
CA PRO A 68 -28.60 -23.35 -12.99
C PRO A 68 -27.84 -22.18 -12.37
N GLN A 69 -27.23 -22.39 -11.21
CA GLN A 69 -26.33 -21.42 -10.64
C GLN A 69 -25.10 -21.41 -11.56
N GLY A 70 -24.77 -20.23 -12.09
CA GLY A 70 -23.54 -20.05 -12.87
C GLY A 70 -22.31 -20.51 -12.08
N PRO A 71 -21.16 -20.70 -12.76
CA PRO A 71 -19.95 -21.16 -12.10
C PRO A 71 -19.63 -20.29 -10.88
N ARG A 72 -19.61 -20.92 -9.70
CA ARG A 72 -19.34 -20.27 -8.40
C ARG A 72 -17.85 -20.20 -8.11
N GLU A 73 -17.01 -20.07 -9.13
CA GLU A 73 -15.56 -19.94 -8.99
C GLU A 73 -15.13 -18.52 -9.35
N ALA A 74 -14.44 -17.86 -8.43
CA ALA A 74 -13.90 -16.52 -8.63
C ALA A 74 -12.40 -16.50 -8.33
N THR A 75 -11.60 -16.03 -9.29
CA THR A 75 -10.18 -15.75 -9.12
C THR A 75 -9.98 -14.26 -8.93
N ILE A 76 -9.34 -13.86 -7.85
CA ILE A 76 -8.98 -12.47 -7.55
C ILE A 76 -7.46 -12.38 -7.53
N LEU A 77 -6.90 -11.60 -8.47
CA LEU A 77 -5.47 -11.36 -8.55
C LEU A 77 -5.16 -9.92 -8.16
N PHE A 78 -4.13 -9.74 -7.33
CA PHE A 78 -3.69 -8.41 -6.93
C PHE A 78 -2.24 -8.12 -7.31
N GLY A 79 -2.01 -6.88 -7.71
CA GLY A 79 -0.71 -6.24 -7.85
C GLY A 79 -0.62 -5.09 -6.85
N SER A 80 0.32 -5.14 -5.91
CA SER A 80 0.43 -4.16 -4.83
C SER A 80 1.86 -3.99 -4.34
N GLN A 81 2.31 -2.74 -4.21
CA GLN A 81 3.56 -2.39 -3.54
C GLN A 81 3.32 -2.22 -2.04
N THR A 82 2.47 -1.25 -1.67
CA THR A 82 2.21 -0.82 -0.28
C THR A 82 1.01 -1.51 0.38
N GLY A 83 0.46 -2.56 -0.24
CA GLY A 83 -0.61 -3.39 0.32
C GLY A 83 -2.06 -2.91 0.10
N ASN A 84 -2.29 -1.72 -0.47
CA ASN A 84 -3.65 -1.21 -0.71
C ASN A 84 -4.50 -2.16 -1.57
N SER A 85 -3.98 -2.53 -2.74
CA SER A 85 -4.65 -3.45 -3.66
C SER A 85 -4.85 -4.84 -3.05
N GLN A 86 -3.90 -5.31 -2.24
CA GLN A 86 -4.01 -6.59 -1.54
C GLN A 86 -5.16 -6.59 -0.54
N ARG A 87 -5.33 -5.52 0.25
CA ARG A 87 -6.45 -5.40 1.20
C ARG A 87 -7.79 -5.31 0.49
N LEU A 88 -7.89 -4.55 -0.59
CA LEU A 88 -9.12 -4.45 -1.38
C LEU A 88 -9.49 -5.80 -2.03
N ALA A 89 -8.51 -6.54 -2.55
CA ALA A 89 -8.70 -7.89 -3.05
C ALA A 89 -9.16 -8.86 -1.95
N GLY A 90 -8.60 -8.75 -0.73
CA GLY A 90 -9.05 -9.49 0.45
C GLY A 90 -10.51 -9.20 0.80
N ARG A 91 -10.91 -7.92 0.84
CA ARG A 91 -12.31 -7.52 1.08
C ARG A 91 -13.27 -8.06 0.03
N LEU A 92 -12.88 -8.07 -1.24
CA LEU A 92 -13.68 -8.71 -2.29
C LEU A 92 -13.80 -10.22 -2.05
N ALA A 93 -12.69 -10.87 -1.68
CA ALA A 93 -12.67 -12.31 -1.42
C ALA A 93 -13.61 -12.70 -0.28
N GLU A 94 -13.61 -11.95 0.82
CA GLU A 94 -14.52 -12.16 1.94
C GLU A 94 -15.99 -11.99 1.54
N LYS A 95 -16.31 -10.91 0.81
CA LYS A 95 -17.67 -10.67 0.30
C LYS A 95 -18.14 -11.82 -0.61
N LEU A 96 -17.34 -12.24 -1.58
CA LEU A 96 -17.71 -13.30 -2.51
C LEU A 96 -17.82 -14.66 -1.82
N LYS A 97 -16.95 -14.97 -0.85
CA LYS A 97 -17.09 -16.18 -0.01
C LYS A 97 -18.40 -16.16 0.79
N GLY A 98 -18.79 -14.99 1.32
CA GLY A 98 -20.08 -14.80 1.99
C GLY A 98 -21.30 -15.10 1.08
N GLU A 99 -21.15 -14.83 -0.22
CA GLU A 99 -22.16 -15.14 -1.26
C GLU A 99 -22.06 -16.59 -1.80
N GLY A 100 -21.18 -17.41 -1.24
CA GLY A 100 -21.03 -18.83 -1.57
C GLY A 100 -20.16 -19.13 -2.79
N PHE A 101 -19.28 -18.21 -3.20
CA PHE A 101 -18.25 -18.47 -4.21
C PHE A 101 -17.06 -19.21 -3.61
N GLU A 102 -16.51 -20.16 -4.38
CA GLU A 102 -15.16 -20.65 -4.21
C GLU A 102 -14.17 -19.61 -4.74
N VAL A 103 -13.43 -18.98 -3.83
CA VAL A 103 -12.54 -17.86 -4.16
C VAL A 103 -11.07 -18.25 -4.10
N THR A 104 -10.38 -18.10 -5.22
CA THR A 104 -8.91 -18.11 -5.29
C THR A 104 -8.39 -16.67 -5.20
N LEU A 105 -7.79 -16.30 -4.07
CA LEU A 105 -7.11 -15.02 -3.88
C LEU A 105 -5.59 -15.22 -4.00
N SER A 106 -4.93 -14.51 -4.90
CA SER A 106 -3.48 -14.65 -5.10
C SER A 106 -2.79 -13.35 -5.50
N ALA A 107 -1.56 -13.15 -5.04
CA ALA A 107 -0.63 -12.22 -5.68
C ALA A 107 -0.37 -12.71 -7.11
N MET A 108 -0.17 -11.79 -8.05
CA MET A 108 -0.04 -12.12 -9.47
C MET A 108 1.19 -12.99 -9.78
N ASN A 109 2.35 -12.71 -9.16
CA ASN A 109 3.57 -13.50 -9.34
C ASN A 109 3.49 -14.93 -8.79
N LYS A 110 2.60 -15.19 -7.83
CA LYS A 110 2.36 -16.53 -7.26
C LYS A 110 1.28 -17.32 -8.01
N TYR A 111 0.55 -16.68 -8.91
CA TYR A 111 -0.54 -17.30 -9.64
C TYR A 111 -0.04 -18.12 -10.82
N LYS A 112 -0.51 -19.37 -10.93
CA LYS A 112 -0.16 -20.25 -12.05
C LYS A 112 -0.98 -19.85 -13.29
N THR A 113 -0.34 -19.23 -14.26
CA THR A 113 -0.99 -18.67 -15.48
C THR A 113 -1.71 -19.71 -16.35
N ASN A 114 -1.36 -20.99 -16.25
CA ASN A 114 -2.06 -22.08 -16.93
C ASN A 114 -3.51 -22.29 -16.44
N ASN A 115 -3.88 -21.72 -15.29
CA ASN A 115 -5.24 -21.76 -14.75
C ASN A 115 -6.14 -20.63 -15.29
N LEU A 116 -5.61 -19.63 -16.02
CA LEU A 116 -6.40 -18.49 -16.51
C LEU A 116 -7.63 -18.89 -17.32
N LYS A 117 -7.48 -19.89 -18.22
CA LYS A 117 -8.59 -20.39 -19.04
C LYS A 117 -9.70 -21.05 -18.22
N LYS A 118 -9.40 -21.49 -17.00
CA LYS A 118 -10.37 -22.14 -16.12
C LYS A 118 -11.12 -21.14 -15.24
N ALA A 119 -10.65 -19.89 -15.18
CA ALA A 119 -11.29 -18.88 -14.35
C ALA A 119 -12.63 -18.47 -14.97
N ALA A 120 -13.73 -18.78 -14.28
CA ALA A 120 -15.04 -18.30 -14.70
C ALA A 120 -15.18 -16.79 -14.47
N TYR A 121 -14.88 -16.33 -13.25
CA TYR A 121 -14.76 -14.92 -12.92
C TYR A 121 -13.31 -14.57 -12.58
N LEU A 122 -12.77 -13.51 -13.18
CA LEU A 122 -11.44 -12.97 -12.95
C LEU A 122 -11.52 -11.51 -12.51
N PHE A 123 -11.08 -11.21 -11.30
CA PHE A 123 -11.02 -9.85 -10.78
C PHE A 123 -9.58 -9.42 -10.61
N ILE A 124 -9.23 -8.27 -11.19
CA ILE A 124 -7.89 -7.68 -11.08
C ILE A 124 -7.97 -6.46 -10.16
N VAL A 125 -7.11 -6.41 -9.15
CA VAL A 125 -6.93 -5.21 -8.31
C VAL A 125 -5.46 -4.81 -8.37
N ALA A 126 -5.14 -3.72 -9.07
CA ALA A 126 -3.75 -3.36 -9.35
C ALA A 126 -3.48 -1.86 -9.07
N SER A 127 -2.40 -1.59 -8.33
CA SER A 127 -1.82 -0.24 -8.27
C SER A 127 -0.89 -0.01 -9.46
N THR A 128 -0.61 1.25 -9.81
CA THR A 128 0.43 1.64 -10.79
C THR A 128 1.58 2.33 -10.06
N HIS A 129 2.84 2.08 -10.46
CA HIS A 129 4.05 2.68 -9.86
C HIS A 129 4.88 3.46 -10.89
N GLY A 130 5.72 4.36 -10.39
CA GLY A 130 6.67 5.14 -11.19
C GLY A 130 6.08 5.75 -12.46
N GLU A 131 6.64 5.35 -13.60
CA GLU A 131 6.30 5.84 -14.93
C GLU A 131 5.25 4.93 -15.63
N GLY A 132 4.26 4.45 -14.87
CA GLY A 132 3.18 3.62 -15.39
C GLY A 132 3.41 2.11 -15.26
N ASP A 133 4.44 1.72 -14.52
CA ASP A 133 4.87 0.34 -14.38
C ASP A 133 3.98 -0.47 -13.41
N PRO A 134 3.79 -1.78 -13.66
CA PRO A 134 3.16 -2.67 -12.69
C PRO A 134 3.97 -2.77 -11.39
N PRO A 135 3.33 -3.02 -10.25
CA PRO A 135 4.00 -3.38 -9.00
C PRO A 135 4.87 -4.62 -9.17
N ASP A 136 5.91 -4.78 -8.36
CA ASP A 136 6.89 -5.87 -8.47
C ASP A 136 6.21 -7.26 -8.53
N ASN A 137 5.20 -7.46 -7.68
CA ASN A 137 4.44 -8.72 -7.62
C ASN A 137 3.44 -8.91 -8.77
N ALA A 138 3.37 -8.00 -9.74
CA ALA A 138 2.51 -8.04 -10.92
C ALA A 138 3.26 -8.01 -12.26
N MET A 139 4.54 -7.61 -12.27
CA MET A 139 5.33 -7.45 -13.49
C MET A 139 5.33 -8.71 -14.38
N SER A 140 5.69 -9.87 -13.81
CA SER A 140 5.79 -11.12 -14.57
C SER A 140 4.45 -11.58 -15.17
N PHE A 141 3.35 -11.31 -14.47
CA PHE A 141 2.00 -11.61 -14.97
C PHE A 141 1.55 -10.65 -16.07
N HIS A 142 1.86 -9.36 -15.93
CA HIS A 142 1.64 -8.36 -16.98
C HIS A 142 2.41 -8.73 -18.26
N GLU A 143 3.71 -8.99 -18.16
CA GLU A 143 4.53 -9.44 -19.29
C GLU A 143 3.98 -10.72 -19.96
N PHE A 144 3.52 -11.68 -19.14
CA PHE A 144 2.90 -12.91 -19.65
C PHE A 144 1.66 -12.61 -20.50
N LEU A 145 0.72 -11.78 -20.01
CA LEU A 145 -0.51 -11.42 -20.73
C LEU A 145 -0.24 -10.65 -22.02
N HIS A 146 0.83 -9.84 -22.06
CA HIS A 146 1.25 -9.11 -23.26
C HIS A 146 2.07 -9.97 -24.24
N SER A 147 2.49 -11.17 -23.84
CA SER A 147 3.27 -12.08 -24.69
C SER A 147 2.40 -12.92 -25.64
N LYS A 148 3.02 -13.52 -26.66
CA LYS A 148 2.39 -14.49 -27.56
C LYS A 148 1.94 -15.79 -26.86
N ARG A 149 2.33 -16.02 -25.60
CA ARG A 149 1.96 -17.20 -24.81
C ARG A 149 0.60 -17.04 -24.11
N ALA A 150 0.04 -15.83 -24.09
CA ALA A 150 -1.24 -15.57 -23.46
C ALA A 150 -2.37 -16.37 -24.14
N PRO A 151 -3.19 -17.09 -23.38
CA PRO A 151 -4.32 -17.84 -23.94
C PRO A 151 -5.46 -16.91 -24.36
N LYS A 152 -6.31 -17.37 -25.30
CA LYS A 152 -7.66 -16.81 -25.45
C LYS A 152 -8.50 -17.09 -24.21
N LEU A 153 -9.34 -16.13 -23.84
CA LEU A 153 -10.13 -16.07 -22.61
C LEU A 153 -11.62 -15.89 -22.91
N ASP A 154 -12.12 -16.47 -24.02
CA ASP A 154 -13.48 -16.27 -24.53
C ASP A 154 -14.61 -16.60 -23.53
N GLU A 155 -14.34 -17.47 -22.54
CA GLU A 155 -15.30 -17.89 -21.50
C GLU A 155 -15.11 -17.15 -20.15
N VAL A 156 -14.09 -16.30 -20.04
CA VAL A 156 -13.75 -15.62 -18.79
C VAL A 156 -14.53 -14.32 -18.68
N LYS A 157 -15.18 -14.11 -17.54
CA LYS A 157 -15.80 -12.83 -17.17
C LYS A 157 -14.87 -12.05 -16.25
N PHE A 158 -14.70 -10.75 -16.48
CA PHE A 158 -13.73 -9.97 -15.70
C PHE A 158 -14.18 -8.55 -15.33
N SER A 159 -13.51 -7.99 -14.33
CA SER A 159 -13.53 -6.55 -14.02
C SER A 159 -12.21 -6.15 -13.35
N VAL A 160 -11.87 -4.87 -13.45
CA VAL A 160 -10.59 -4.33 -12.95
C VAL A 160 -10.84 -3.14 -12.04
N LEU A 161 -10.20 -3.14 -10.87
CA LEU A 161 -10.05 -1.99 -10.00
C LEU A 161 -8.61 -1.49 -10.09
N ALA A 162 -8.42 -0.27 -10.57
CA ALA A 162 -7.12 0.35 -10.75
C ALA A 162 -6.88 1.41 -9.67
N LEU A 163 -5.70 1.38 -9.03
CA LEU A 163 -5.28 2.41 -8.09
C LEU A 163 -4.12 3.21 -8.70
N GLY A 164 -4.20 4.53 -8.65
CA GLY A 164 -3.17 5.44 -9.13
C GLY A 164 -3.25 6.80 -8.45
N ASP A 165 -2.50 7.77 -8.97
CA ASP A 165 -2.54 9.17 -8.54
C ASP A 165 -2.59 10.08 -9.77
N THR A 166 -3.57 10.99 -9.82
CA THR A 166 -3.75 11.90 -10.96
C THR A 166 -2.65 12.95 -11.09
N SER A 167 -1.75 13.07 -10.11
CA SER A 167 -0.53 13.87 -10.24
C SER A 167 0.54 13.23 -11.13
N TYR A 168 0.42 11.93 -11.42
CA TYR A 168 1.35 11.21 -12.29
C TYR A 168 0.83 11.17 -13.73
N GLU A 169 1.76 11.14 -14.69
CA GLU A 169 1.45 11.12 -16.11
C GLU A 169 0.63 9.87 -16.50
N PHE A 170 1.03 8.72 -15.96
CA PHE A 170 0.45 7.41 -16.28
C PHE A 170 -0.60 6.98 -15.25
N PHE A 171 -1.58 7.85 -14.98
CA PHE A 171 -2.66 7.56 -14.02
C PHE A 171 -3.37 6.23 -14.33
N CYS A 172 -3.37 5.31 -13.36
CA CYS A 172 -4.00 3.98 -13.44
C CYS A 172 -3.55 3.11 -14.64
N LYS A 173 -2.38 3.38 -15.23
CA LYS A 173 -1.90 2.71 -16.45
C LYS A 173 -1.87 1.18 -16.36
N THR A 174 -1.36 0.62 -15.25
CA THR A 174 -1.33 -0.84 -15.07
C THR A 174 -2.72 -1.46 -15.11
N GLY A 175 -3.71 -0.84 -14.47
CA GLY A 175 -5.09 -1.32 -14.50
C GLY A 175 -5.74 -1.16 -15.87
N GLN A 176 -5.46 -0.06 -16.57
CA GLN A 176 -5.89 0.15 -17.96
C GLN A 176 -5.32 -0.92 -18.89
N ASP A 177 -4.04 -1.27 -18.73
CA ASP A 177 -3.39 -2.30 -19.53
C ASP A 177 -4.01 -3.68 -19.30
N PHE A 178 -4.25 -4.07 -18.04
CA PHE A 178 -4.95 -5.32 -17.75
C PHE A 178 -6.36 -5.35 -18.34
N ASP A 179 -7.14 -4.28 -18.17
CA ASP A 179 -8.50 -4.21 -18.67
C ASP A 179 -8.55 -4.30 -20.20
N THR A 180 -7.69 -3.54 -20.89
CA THR A 180 -7.57 -3.57 -22.34
C THR A 180 -7.14 -4.95 -22.81
N LYS A 181 -6.11 -5.52 -22.18
CA LYS A 181 -5.52 -6.78 -22.63
C LYS A 181 -6.44 -7.98 -22.42
N LEU A 182 -7.17 -8.02 -21.30
CA LEU A 182 -8.15 -9.07 -21.05
C LEU A 182 -9.28 -9.05 -22.09
N ALA A 183 -9.76 -7.86 -22.45
CA ALA A 183 -10.76 -7.70 -23.51
C ALA A 183 -10.22 -8.13 -24.88
N GLU A 184 -8.98 -7.75 -25.25
CA GLU A 184 -8.32 -8.21 -26.49
C GLU A 184 -8.17 -9.74 -26.57
N LEU A 185 -7.98 -10.39 -25.42
CA LEU A 185 -7.85 -11.85 -25.32
C LEU A 185 -9.21 -12.57 -25.37
N GLY A 186 -10.34 -11.84 -25.44
CA GLY A 186 -11.69 -12.38 -25.58
C GLY A 186 -12.52 -12.42 -24.30
N ALA A 187 -11.98 -11.99 -23.16
CA ALA A 187 -12.73 -11.99 -21.91
C ALA A 187 -13.87 -10.96 -21.93
N GLN A 188 -14.98 -11.28 -21.25
CA GLN A 188 -16.17 -10.43 -21.17
C GLN A 188 -16.11 -9.54 -19.93
N ARG A 189 -16.14 -8.21 -20.11
CA ARG A 189 -16.25 -7.26 -19.00
C ARG A 189 -17.65 -7.30 -18.39
N ILE A 190 -17.76 -7.49 -17.07
CA ILE A 190 -19.05 -7.53 -16.35
C ILE A 190 -19.39 -6.25 -15.59
N VAL A 191 -18.36 -5.53 -15.16
CA VAL A 191 -18.43 -4.21 -14.53
C VAL A 191 -17.29 -3.40 -15.11
N ASP A 192 -17.57 -2.16 -15.49
CA ASP A 192 -16.56 -1.26 -16.05
C ASP A 192 -15.38 -1.07 -15.08
N ARG A 193 -14.20 -0.88 -15.64
CA ARG A 193 -13.01 -0.57 -14.85
C ARG A 193 -13.24 0.72 -14.07
N VAL A 194 -12.83 0.72 -12.81
CA VAL A 194 -12.83 1.91 -11.96
C VAL A 194 -11.38 2.33 -11.73
N ASP A 195 -11.06 3.57 -12.11
CA ASP A 195 -9.76 4.20 -11.92
C ASP A 195 -9.82 5.08 -10.65
N CYS A 196 -9.10 4.69 -9.60
CA CYS A 196 -9.10 5.37 -8.31
C CYS A 196 -7.88 6.28 -8.15
N ASP A 197 -8.11 7.50 -7.67
CA ASP A 197 -7.06 8.43 -7.20
C ASP A 197 -6.68 8.10 -5.73
N VAL A 198 -5.82 8.91 -5.10
CA VAL A 198 -5.29 8.67 -3.74
C VAL A 198 -6.39 8.51 -2.67
N ASP A 199 -7.54 9.15 -2.83
CA ASP A 199 -8.76 9.01 -2.03
C ASP A 199 -9.68 7.90 -2.57
N PHE A 200 -9.12 6.70 -2.76
CA PHE A 200 -9.73 5.58 -3.48
C PHE A 200 -10.91 4.90 -2.78
N GLU A 201 -11.10 5.10 -1.46
CA GLU A 201 -11.92 4.23 -0.61
C GLU A 201 -13.35 4.06 -1.12
N ASP A 202 -13.98 5.15 -1.55
CA ASP A 202 -15.38 5.14 -1.95
C ASP A 202 -15.57 4.59 -3.36
N LEU A 203 -14.67 4.94 -4.29
CA LEU A 203 -14.67 4.37 -5.63
C LEU A 203 -14.43 2.86 -5.57
N ALA A 204 -13.48 2.43 -4.75
CA ALA A 204 -13.22 1.02 -4.50
C ALA A 204 -14.43 0.34 -3.86
N SER A 205 -15.07 0.94 -2.86
CA SER A 205 -16.26 0.38 -2.21
C SER A 205 -17.45 0.25 -3.17
N GLY A 206 -17.65 1.24 -4.02
CA GLY A 206 -18.65 1.22 -5.09
C GLY A 206 -18.39 0.11 -6.10
N TRP A 207 -17.14 -0.05 -6.54
CA TRP A 207 -16.73 -1.14 -7.44
C TRP A 207 -16.95 -2.51 -6.79
N LEU A 208 -16.54 -2.69 -5.53
CA LEU A 208 -16.78 -3.93 -4.78
C LEU A 208 -18.27 -4.29 -4.75
N ALA A 209 -19.14 -3.32 -4.46
CA ALA A 209 -20.59 -3.52 -4.44
C ALA A 209 -21.14 -3.87 -5.84
N ALA A 210 -20.69 -3.17 -6.88
CA ALA A 210 -21.11 -3.42 -8.26
C ALA A 210 -20.70 -4.81 -8.74
N VAL A 211 -19.46 -5.23 -8.48
CA VAL A 211 -18.96 -6.57 -8.82
C VAL A 211 -19.75 -7.65 -8.08
N THR A 212 -19.92 -7.52 -6.76
CA THR A 212 -20.72 -8.48 -5.98
C THR A 212 -22.13 -8.59 -6.54
N SER A 213 -22.79 -7.47 -6.84
CA SER A 213 -24.14 -7.48 -7.43
C SER A 213 -24.17 -8.10 -8.83
N ALA A 214 -23.15 -7.88 -9.66
CA ALA A 214 -23.11 -8.40 -11.03
C ALA A 214 -22.95 -9.92 -11.08
N VAL A 215 -22.26 -10.51 -10.09
CA VAL A 215 -22.05 -11.98 -10.04
C VAL A 215 -23.15 -12.72 -9.28
N THR A 216 -23.87 -12.06 -8.37
CA THR A 216 -24.98 -12.67 -7.62
C THR A 216 -26.33 -12.54 -8.34
N ALA A 217 -26.47 -11.61 -9.29
CA ALA A 217 -27.68 -11.46 -10.06
C ALA A 217 -27.85 -12.57 -11.12
N ALA A 218 -28.84 -13.47 -10.92
CA ALA A 218 -29.45 -14.24 -12.01
C ALA A 218 -30.50 -13.34 -12.74
N PRO A 219 -30.82 -13.58 -14.03
CA PRO A 219 -31.68 -12.68 -14.79
C PRO A 219 -33.14 -12.84 -14.35
N ALA A 220 -33.64 -11.91 -13.53
CA ALA A 220 -35.06 -11.65 -13.38
C ALA A 220 -35.28 -10.15 -13.13
N ALA A 221 -36.32 -9.65 -13.78
CA ALA A 221 -36.70 -8.26 -13.92
C ALA A 221 -36.84 -7.47 -12.61
N ALA A 222 -36.51 -6.18 -12.71
CA ALA A 222 -37.07 -5.03 -12.00
C ALA A 222 -37.89 -5.28 -10.71
N ALA A 223 -37.36 -4.79 -9.58
CA ALA A 223 -38.09 -3.91 -8.67
C ALA A 223 -37.16 -3.23 -7.65
N THR A 224 -37.56 -2.02 -7.30
CA THR A 224 -36.97 -0.95 -6.50
C THR A 224 -36.88 -1.15 -4.98
N GLN A 225 -35.90 -0.45 -4.40
CA GLN A 225 -35.88 0.28 -3.11
C GLN A 225 -35.79 -0.45 -1.76
N SER A 226 -34.64 -0.18 -1.10
CA SER A 226 -34.42 0.26 0.30
C SER A 226 -35.48 -0.02 1.37
N THR A 227 -35.03 -0.60 2.48
CA THR A 227 -35.21 0.00 3.83
C THR A 227 -34.18 -0.55 4.82
N ALA A 228 -33.67 0.34 5.65
CA ALA A 228 -32.77 0.07 6.77
C ALA A 228 -33.50 -0.58 7.96
N GLY A 229 -32.77 -1.35 8.77
CA GLY A 229 -33.24 -1.84 10.06
C GLY A 229 -32.13 -2.58 10.82
N ALA A 230 -31.70 -1.98 11.93
CA ALA A 230 -30.55 -2.35 12.76
C ALA A 230 -30.69 -3.67 13.54
N GLY A 231 -29.55 -4.22 13.93
CA GLY A 231 -29.44 -5.26 14.96
C GLY A 231 -28.07 -5.96 14.95
N VAL A 232 -27.03 -5.31 15.47
CA VAL A 232 -25.71 -5.93 15.65
C VAL A 232 -25.60 -6.44 17.09
N SER A 233 -25.61 -7.75 17.26
CA SER A 233 -25.21 -8.41 18.52
C SER A 233 -23.71 -8.66 18.46
N ALA A 234 -22.98 -8.00 19.36
CA ALA A 234 -21.53 -8.12 19.49
C ALA A 234 -21.15 -9.52 20.01
N SER A 235 -20.31 -10.24 19.26
CA SER A 235 -19.40 -11.24 19.82
C SER A 235 -17.98 -10.67 19.76
N ALA A 236 -17.29 -10.73 20.90
CA ALA A 236 -15.95 -10.20 21.07
C ALA A 236 -14.94 -11.00 20.22
N ALA A 237 -14.55 -10.42 19.10
CA ALA A 237 -13.34 -10.74 18.36
C ALA A 237 -12.28 -9.68 18.71
N ALA A 238 -11.00 -10.06 18.62
CA ALA A 238 -9.85 -9.22 18.93
C ALA A 238 -10.04 -7.76 18.47
N THR A 239 -9.82 -6.80 19.37
CA THR A 239 -10.01 -5.37 19.14
C THR A 239 -9.12 -4.88 18.00
N GLU A 240 -9.64 -4.86 16.78
CA GLU A 240 -9.15 -3.94 15.76
C GLU A 240 -9.36 -2.51 16.30
N SER A 241 -8.35 -1.65 16.19
CA SER A 241 -8.47 -0.24 16.54
C SER A 241 -9.63 0.40 15.77
N GLU A 242 -10.38 1.28 16.42
CA GLU A 242 -11.42 2.07 15.75
C GLU A 242 -10.83 3.11 14.76
N TYR A 243 -9.52 3.35 14.84
CA TYR A 243 -8.83 4.31 14.00
C TYR A 243 -8.43 3.71 12.66
N SER A 244 -8.66 4.47 11.60
CA SER A 244 -8.40 4.09 10.22
C SER A 244 -8.10 5.32 9.38
N ARG A 245 -7.82 5.12 8.10
CA ARG A 245 -7.67 6.23 7.15
C ARG A 245 -8.87 7.18 7.15
N ASN A 246 -10.09 6.67 7.29
CA ASN A 246 -11.31 7.49 7.31
C ASN A 246 -11.70 7.99 8.72
N ASN A 247 -10.98 7.54 9.74
CA ASN A 247 -11.15 7.94 11.14
C ASN A 247 -9.77 8.03 11.80
N PRO A 248 -8.95 9.04 11.46
CA PRO A 248 -7.56 9.10 11.92
C PRO A 248 -7.47 9.34 13.43
N PHE A 249 -6.45 8.76 14.06
CA PHE A 249 -6.12 9.02 15.47
C PHE A 249 -5.41 10.35 15.61
N MET A 250 -5.79 11.16 16.61
CA MET A 250 -5.14 12.43 16.90
C MET A 250 -3.95 12.19 17.85
N ALA A 251 -2.82 11.78 17.28
CA ALA A 251 -1.60 11.46 18.03
C ALA A 251 -0.92 12.72 18.56
N GLU A 252 -0.51 12.70 19.83
CA GLU A 252 0.28 13.77 20.42
C GLU A 252 1.74 13.69 19.94
N VAL A 253 2.32 14.83 19.61
CA VAL A 253 3.74 14.95 19.26
C VAL A 253 4.54 14.95 20.55
N LEU A 254 5.35 13.91 20.75
CA LEU A 254 6.19 13.75 21.93
C LEU A 254 7.49 14.54 21.77
N ASP A 255 8.15 14.38 20.63
CA ASP A 255 9.37 15.11 20.29
C ASP A 255 9.45 15.41 18.78
N ASN A 256 10.19 16.45 18.44
CA ASN A 256 10.45 16.88 17.09
C ASN A 256 11.85 17.49 16.97
N LEU A 257 12.83 16.66 16.59
CA LEU A 257 14.25 17.00 16.60
C LEU A 257 14.80 17.17 15.19
N ASN A 258 15.59 18.21 14.95
CA ASN A 258 16.39 18.28 13.73
C ASN A 258 17.62 17.37 13.86
N LEU A 259 17.72 16.36 12.99
CA LEU A 259 18.83 15.41 12.92
C LEU A 259 20.07 15.98 12.22
N ASN A 260 19.90 17.05 11.44
CA ASN A 260 21.02 17.66 10.73
C ASN A 260 21.86 18.53 11.68
N GLY A 261 23.18 18.46 11.51
CA GLY A 261 24.15 19.29 12.20
C GLY A 261 24.06 20.77 11.79
N ARG A 262 24.58 21.63 12.66
CA ARG A 262 24.60 23.09 12.43
C ARG A 262 25.28 23.44 11.10
N GLY A 263 24.60 24.21 10.26
CA GLY A 263 25.12 24.67 8.98
C GLY A 263 24.81 23.74 7.79
N SER A 264 24.04 22.66 7.99
CA SER A 264 23.50 21.88 6.88
C SER A 264 22.62 22.76 5.96
N ASP A 265 22.62 22.45 4.67
CA ASP A 265 21.65 22.96 3.69
C ASP A 265 20.37 22.12 3.63
N ARG A 266 20.22 21.17 4.55
CA ARG A 266 19.07 20.29 4.73
C ARG A 266 18.53 20.37 6.15
N GLU A 267 17.25 20.04 6.27
CA GLU A 267 16.59 19.83 7.54
C GLU A 267 15.81 18.51 7.46
N THR A 268 16.13 17.59 8.36
CA THR A 268 15.52 16.26 8.46
C THR A 268 15.10 16.07 9.90
N ARG A 269 13.80 15.95 10.12
CA ARG A 269 13.20 15.85 11.44
C ARG A 269 13.03 14.40 11.86
N HIS A 270 13.44 14.09 13.08
CA HIS A 270 12.92 12.96 13.84
C HIS A 270 11.66 13.42 14.55
N VAL A 271 10.53 12.76 14.32
CA VAL A 271 9.26 13.10 14.98
C VAL A 271 8.76 11.87 15.71
N GLU A 272 8.47 12.02 16.99
CA GLU A 272 7.94 10.97 17.86
C GLU A 272 6.46 11.28 18.14
N LEU A 273 5.60 10.29 17.93
CA LEU A 273 4.16 10.43 18.10
C LEU A 273 3.65 9.40 19.11
N SER A 274 2.86 9.84 20.07
CA SER A 274 2.18 8.94 21.01
C SER A 274 1.07 8.17 20.32
N LEU A 275 1.00 6.87 20.62
CA LEU A 275 -0.08 5.95 20.30
C LEU A 275 -0.88 5.55 21.54
N GLU A 276 -0.60 6.15 22.70
CA GLU A 276 -1.25 5.80 23.98
C GLU A 276 -2.78 5.87 23.86
N GLY A 277 -3.45 4.81 24.33
CA GLY A 277 -4.91 4.70 24.32
C GLY A 277 -5.55 4.52 22.93
N SER A 278 -4.77 4.49 21.85
CA SER A 278 -5.32 4.34 20.49
C SER A 278 -5.66 2.89 20.11
N GLY A 279 -4.98 1.93 20.75
CA GLY A 279 -5.01 0.52 20.33
C GLY A 279 -4.40 0.28 18.93
N LEU A 280 -3.75 1.29 18.33
CA LEU A 280 -3.02 1.12 17.09
C LEU A 280 -1.78 0.27 17.31
N THR A 281 -1.53 -0.63 16.35
CA THR A 281 -0.35 -1.49 16.33
C THR A 281 0.29 -1.43 14.96
N TYR A 282 1.61 -1.57 14.90
CA TYR A 282 2.37 -1.65 13.66
C TYR A 282 3.54 -2.62 13.81
N ALA A 283 4.12 -3.01 12.68
CA ALA A 283 5.38 -3.76 12.63
C ALA A 283 6.42 -2.98 11.82
N PRO A 284 7.72 -3.11 12.12
CA PRO A 284 8.78 -2.49 11.32
C PRO A 284 8.58 -2.69 9.82
N GLY A 285 8.75 -1.62 9.04
CA GLY A 285 8.46 -1.58 7.60
C GLY A 285 7.02 -1.21 7.23
N ASP A 286 6.13 -1.02 8.20
CA ASP A 286 4.87 -0.30 7.99
C ASP A 286 5.10 1.21 7.80
N ALA A 287 4.06 1.93 7.40
CA ALA A 287 4.08 3.38 7.25
C ALA A 287 3.02 4.05 8.11
N VAL A 288 3.25 5.31 8.49
CA VAL A 288 2.23 6.20 9.06
C VAL A 288 1.71 7.10 7.96
N GLY A 289 0.39 7.16 7.80
CA GLY A 289 -0.25 8.21 7.01
C GLY A 289 -0.59 9.40 7.88
N VAL A 290 -0.03 10.56 7.54
CA VAL A 290 -0.22 11.83 8.24
C VAL A 290 -1.13 12.72 7.40
N TYR A 291 -2.21 13.24 7.98
CA TYR A 291 -3.02 14.29 7.34
C TYR A 291 -2.42 15.67 7.64
N PRO A 292 -1.86 16.37 6.64
CA PRO A 292 -1.18 17.63 6.90
C PRO A 292 -2.15 18.82 6.92
N THR A 293 -1.63 19.99 7.27
CA THR A 293 -2.31 21.28 7.13
C THR A 293 -1.58 22.14 6.10
N ASN A 294 -2.32 22.70 5.14
CA ASN A 294 -1.79 23.63 4.15
C ASN A 294 -1.19 24.87 4.80
N ASP A 295 -0.27 25.53 4.08
CA ASP A 295 0.34 26.76 4.57
C ASP A 295 -0.72 27.87 4.71
N PRO A 296 -0.94 28.42 5.93
CA PRO A 296 -1.90 29.49 6.14
C PRO A 296 -1.67 30.70 5.23
N ALA A 297 -0.41 31.05 4.94
CA ALA A 297 -0.09 32.18 4.09
C ALA A 297 -0.50 31.93 2.62
N LEU A 298 -0.37 30.69 2.13
CA LEU A 298 -0.84 30.33 0.78
C LEU A 298 -2.36 30.35 0.71
N VAL A 299 -3.04 29.82 1.74
CA VAL A 299 -4.51 29.85 1.84
C VAL A 299 -5.01 31.29 1.83
N ASP A 300 -4.44 32.16 2.67
CA ASP A 300 -4.86 33.56 2.78
C ASP A 300 -4.59 34.33 1.46
N ALA A 301 -3.51 34.00 0.74
CA ALA A 301 -3.21 34.57 -0.57
C ALA A 301 -4.22 34.14 -1.64
N ILE A 302 -4.66 32.87 -1.66
CA ILE A 302 -5.69 32.37 -2.58
C ILE A 302 -7.05 33.04 -2.33
N ILE A 303 -7.46 33.12 -1.06
CA ILE A 303 -8.71 33.80 -0.67
C ILE A 303 -8.67 35.27 -1.09
N SER A 304 -7.53 35.93 -0.91
CA SER A 304 -7.34 37.33 -1.29
C SER A 304 -7.36 37.55 -2.81
N GLU A 305 -6.77 36.64 -3.60
CA GLU A 305 -6.72 36.71 -5.06
C GLU A 305 -8.13 36.73 -5.68
N LEU A 306 -9.02 35.87 -5.18
CA LEU A 306 -10.41 35.79 -5.64
C LEU A 306 -11.36 36.72 -4.87
N LYS A 307 -10.86 37.45 -3.87
CA LYS A 307 -11.64 38.33 -2.99
C LYS A 307 -12.81 37.62 -2.33
N TRP A 308 -12.60 36.36 -1.96
CA TRP A 308 -13.59 35.56 -1.26
C TRP A 308 -13.70 35.97 0.21
N ASN A 309 -14.86 35.71 0.81
CA ASN A 309 -15.02 35.83 2.25
C ASN A 309 -14.55 34.51 2.92
N PRO A 310 -13.58 34.54 3.84
CA PRO A 310 -13.04 33.33 4.47
C PRO A 310 -14.07 32.52 5.26
N GLU A 311 -15.17 33.14 5.67
CA GLU A 311 -16.26 32.53 6.44
C GLU A 311 -17.36 31.90 5.57
N ASP A 312 -17.27 32.01 4.24
CA ASP A 312 -18.26 31.40 3.35
C ASP A 312 -18.27 29.88 3.54
N ALA A 313 -19.47 29.29 3.59
CA ALA A 313 -19.63 27.86 3.82
C ALA A 313 -19.25 27.04 2.58
N VAL A 314 -18.40 26.05 2.76
CA VAL A 314 -17.96 25.11 1.72
C VAL A 314 -18.21 23.68 2.19
N VAL A 315 -18.70 22.84 1.28
CA VAL A 315 -18.92 21.41 1.55
C VAL A 315 -17.57 20.71 1.66
N THR A 316 -17.28 20.14 2.83
CA THR A 316 -16.01 19.44 3.11
C THR A 316 -16.19 17.95 3.32
N GLY A 317 -17.39 17.47 3.68
CA GLY A 317 -17.70 16.06 3.84
C GLY A 317 -18.77 15.57 2.88
N LYS A 318 -18.83 14.24 2.67
CA LYS A 318 -19.81 13.60 1.77
C LYS A 318 -21.22 13.54 2.37
N ALA A 319 -21.36 13.66 3.69
CA ALA A 319 -22.64 13.75 4.39
C ALA A 319 -23.26 15.17 4.37
N GLY A 320 -22.71 16.08 3.54
CA GLY A 320 -23.12 17.48 3.51
C GLY A 320 -22.53 18.32 4.65
N GLU A 321 -21.51 17.82 5.34
CA GLU A 321 -20.74 18.59 6.32
C GLU A 321 -20.12 19.82 5.64
N THR A 322 -20.24 20.96 6.31
CA THR A 322 -19.70 22.23 5.85
C THR A 322 -18.71 22.78 6.85
N SER A 323 -17.73 23.54 6.34
CA SER A 323 -16.85 24.37 7.15
C SER A 323 -16.64 25.71 6.47
N SER A 324 -16.00 26.66 7.16
CA SER A 324 -15.59 27.91 6.53
C SER A 324 -14.60 27.65 5.40
N LEU A 325 -14.64 28.47 4.35
CA LEU A 325 -13.74 28.39 3.20
C LEU A 325 -12.27 28.30 3.63
N ARG A 326 -11.87 29.08 4.63
CA ARG A 326 -10.50 29.04 5.16
C ARG A 326 -10.14 27.68 5.76
N THR A 327 -11.02 27.11 6.59
CA THR A 327 -10.83 25.76 7.16
C THR A 327 -10.83 24.68 6.08
N ALA A 328 -11.71 24.81 5.09
CA ALA A 328 -11.78 23.93 3.93
C ALA A 328 -10.45 23.88 3.16
N LEU A 329 -9.87 25.05 2.84
CA LEU A 329 -8.59 25.15 2.14
C LEU A 329 -7.40 24.75 3.01
N LEU A 330 -7.47 24.90 4.33
CA LEU A 330 -6.40 24.48 5.24
C LEU A 330 -6.28 22.95 5.36
N HIS A 331 -7.41 22.24 5.48
CA HIS A 331 -7.41 20.84 5.93
C HIS A 331 -8.02 19.85 4.94
N HIS A 332 -8.84 20.30 3.99
CA HIS A 332 -9.67 19.38 3.22
C HIS A 332 -9.33 19.30 1.74
N PHE A 333 -8.69 20.32 1.15
CA PHE A 333 -8.46 20.39 -0.29
C PHE A 333 -6.98 20.55 -0.66
N GLU A 334 -6.58 19.91 -1.76
CA GLU A 334 -5.26 20.04 -2.34
C GLU A 334 -5.15 21.38 -3.11
N ILE A 335 -4.17 22.19 -2.75
CA ILE A 335 -3.94 23.52 -3.35
C ILE A 335 -2.52 23.70 -3.89
N THR A 336 -1.63 22.74 -3.67
CA THR A 336 -0.20 22.82 -4.00
C THR A 336 0.17 22.04 -5.26
N VAL A 337 -0.59 21.00 -5.60
CA VAL A 337 -0.36 20.17 -6.79
C VAL A 337 -1.43 20.47 -7.84
N LEU A 338 -0.99 20.97 -9.00
CA LEU A 338 -1.85 21.11 -10.17
C LEU A 338 -1.92 19.80 -10.96
N THR A 339 -3.14 19.35 -11.25
CA THR A 339 -3.37 18.15 -12.07
C THR A 339 -4.09 18.50 -13.37
N LYS A 340 -3.96 17.64 -14.38
CA LYS A 340 -4.70 17.82 -15.64
C LYS A 340 -6.22 17.90 -15.42
N PRO A 341 -6.86 17.01 -14.64
CA PRO A 341 -8.30 17.12 -14.35
C PRO A 341 -8.69 18.45 -13.68
N LEU A 342 -7.84 19.02 -12.82
CA LEU A 342 -8.07 20.34 -12.22
C LEU A 342 -8.11 21.42 -13.30
N LEU A 343 -7.10 21.46 -14.19
CA LEU A 343 -7.06 22.45 -15.28
C LEU A 343 -8.27 22.34 -16.20
N GLU A 344 -8.66 21.11 -16.57
CA GLU A 344 -9.84 20.85 -17.42
C GLU A 344 -11.13 21.37 -16.77
N LYS A 345 -11.34 21.11 -15.47
CA LYS A 345 -12.49 21.64 -14.72
C LYS A 345 -12.44 23.16 -14.61
N ALA A 346 -11.25 23.74 -14.41
CA ALA A 346 -11.05 25.17 -14.24
C ALA A 346 -11.48 25.98 -15.48
N VAL A 347 -11.41 25.41 -16.68
CA VAL A 347 -11.88 26.07 -17.92
C VAL A 347 -13.33 26.55 -17.81
N ALA A 348 -14.21 25.78 -17.16
CA ALA A 348 -15.62 26.16 -17.00
C ALA A 348 -15.83 27.45 -16.17
N PHE A 349 -14.83 27.82 -15.36
CA PHE A 349 -14.85 28.99 -14.48
C PHE A 349 -13.96 30.12 -14.98
N SER A 350 -13.28 29.94 -16.12
CA SER A 350 -12.41 30.92 -16.73
C SER A 350 -12.96 31.37 -18.08
N GLY A 351 -12.91 32.68 -18.34
CA GLY A 351 -13.14 33.23 -19.68
C GLY A 351 -11.89 33.17 -20.58
N ASN A 352 -10.82 32.50 -20.17
CA ASN A 352 -9.50 32.60 -20.78
C ASN A 352 -9.26 31.51 -21.84
N ASN A 353 -9.23 31.91 -23.12
CA ASN A 353 -8.98 31.00 -24.24
C ASN A 353 -7.63 30.28 -24.14
N LYS A 354 -6.61 30.86 -23.48
CA LYS A 354 -5.31 30.19 -23.33
C LYS A 354 -5.38 28.98 -22.42
N LEU A 355 -6.23 29.01 -21.37
CA LEU A 355 -6.44 27.84 -20.52
C LEU A 355 -7.21 26.77 -21.29
N ALA A 356 -8.25 27.16 -22.03
CA ALA A 356 -9.02 26.27 -22.87
C ALA A 356 -8.15 25.60 -23.96
N ASP A 357 -7.19 26.34 -24.53
CA ASP A 357 -6.21 25.80 -25.45
C ASP A 357 -5.20 24.88 -24.75
N LEU A 358 -4.69 25.25 -23.58
CA LEU A 358 -3.71 24.45 -22.82
C LEU A 358 -4.23 23.04 -22.52
N VAL A 359 -5.50 22.89 -22.15
CA VAL A 359 -6.06 21.59 -21.71
C VAL A 359 -6.41 20.65 -22.86
N LYS A 360 -6.18 21.05 -24.12
CA LYS A 360 -6.47 20.21 -25.27
C LYS A 360 -5.66 18.90 -25.25
N PRO A 361 -6.22 17.77 -25.71
CA PRO A 361 -5.55 16.46 -25.65
C PRO A 361 -4.16 16.41 -26.33
N GLU A 362 -3.92 17.24 -27.33
CA GLU A 362 -2.64 17.37 -28.04
C GLU A 362 -1.53 18.08 -27.22
N ASN A 363 -1.88 18.86 -26.21
CA ASN A 363 -0.95 19.75 -25.48
C ASN A 363 -0.42 19.12 -24.17
N LYS A 364 -0.13 17.81 -24.19
CA LYS A 364 0.26 17.08 -22.97
C LYS A 364 1.56 17.59 -22.35
N GLU A 365 2.56 17.88 -23.18
CA GLU A 365 3.85 18.37 -22.73
C GLU A 365 3.74 19.79 -22.15
N GLU A 366 2.90 20.63 -22.75
CA GLU A 366 2.62 21.98 -22.27
C GLU A 366 1.89 21.94 -20.92
N ILE A 367 0.93 21.02 -20.73
CA ILE A 367 0.28 20.80 -19.43
C ILE A 367 1.32 20.40 -18.39
N LYS A 368 2.17 19.41 -18.69
CA LYS A 368 3.22 18.91 -17.78
C LYS A 368 4.21 20.02 -17.42
N ALA A 369 4.65 20.81 -18.41
CA ALA A 369 5.53 21.95 -18.21
C ALA A 369 4.87 23.06 -17.37
N TYR A 370 3.56 23.26 -17.53
CA TYR A 370 2.82 24.24 -16.75
C TYR A 370 2.65 23.80 -15.29
N THR A 371 2.18 22.58 -15.04
CA THR A 371 1.91 22.08 -13.68
C THR A 371 3.16 21.90 -12.85
N THR A 372 4.31 21.63 -13.48
CA THR A 372 5.59 21.45 -12.77
C THR A 372 6.00 22.71 -12.01
N GLY A 373 6.02 22.59 -10.67
CA GLY A 373 6.44 23.66 -9.75
C GLY A 373 5.43 24.79 -9.59
N ARG A 374 4.19 24.65 -10.10
CA ARG A 374 3.09 25.61 -9.90
C ARG A 374 2.04 25.06 -8.93
N ASP A 375 1.39 25.98 -8.23
CA ASP A 375 0.27 25.69 -7.32
C ASP A 375 -1.01 26.42 -7.76
N LEU A 376 -2.10 26.23 -7.01
CA LEU A 376 -3.41 26.84 -7.31
C LEU A 376 -3.35 28.36 -7.45
N LEU A 377 -2.51 29.05 -6.66
CA LEU A 377 -2.38 30.50 -6.74
C LEU A 377 -1.78 30.95 -8.07
N ASP A 378 -0.84 30.19 -8.66
CA ASP A 378 -0.33 30.51 -10.00
C ASP A 378 -1.41 30.37 -11.06
N LEU A 379 -2.17 29.27 -11.01
CA LEU A 379 -3.30 29.03 -11.92
C LEU A 379 -4.27 30.22 -11.88
N LEU A 380 -4.67 30.63 -10.68
CA LEU A 380 -5.61 31.73 -10.48
C LEU A 380 -5.06 33.07 -11.01
N ARG A 381 -3.76 33.34 -10.86
CA ARG A 381 -3.14 34.57 -11.37
C ARG A 381 -2.94 34.56 -12.88
N ASP A 382 -2.54 33.43 -13.45
CA ASP A 382 -2.17 33.32 -14.86
C ASP A 382 -3.39 33.34 -15.78
N TYR A 383 -4.52 32.77 -15.33
CA TYR A 383 -5.70 32.51 -16.18
C TYR A 383 -7.00 33.20 -15.72
N GLY A 384 -6.89 34.25 -14.90
CA GLY A 384 -8.01 35.14 -14.63
C GLY A 384 -8.53 35.87 -15.88
N PRO A 385 -9.70 36.54 -15.78
CA PRO A 385 -10.59 36.60 -14.62
C PRO A 385 -11.42 35.32 -14.43
N TRP A 386 -11.89 35.09 -13.19
CA TRP A 386 -12.63 33.90 -12.79
C TRP A 386 -14.06 34.22 -12.40
N THR A 387 -14.99 33.29 -12.69
CA THR A 387 -16.37 33.29 -12.18
C THR A 387 -16.56 32.32 -11.01
N LEU A 388 -15.46 31.85 -10.42
CA LEU A 388 -15.44 30.84 -9.35
C LEU A 388 -15.94 31.43 -8.03
N ALA A 389 -16.95 30.81 -7.41
CA ALA A 389 -17.42 31.12 -6.06
C ALA A 389 -16.80 30.16 -5.03
N ALA A 390 -16.85 30.54 -3.75
CA ALA A 390 -16.34 29.70 -2.65
C ALA A 390 -16.99 28.29 -2.64
N ALA A 391 -18.28 28.20 -2.95
CA ALA A 391 -19.01 26.93 -3.01
C ALA A 391 -18.50 25.97 -4.10
N ASP A 392 -17.86 26.49 -5.16
CA ASP A 392 -17.35 25.68 -6.27
C ASP A 392 -16.05 24.95 -5.92
N VAL A 393 -15.37 25.34 -4.84
CA VAL A 393 -14.11 24.74 -4.38
C VAL A 393 -14.22 23.22 -4.24
N ALA A 394 -15.34 22.73 -3.69
CA ALA A 394 -15.58 21.31 -3.48
C ALA A 394 -15.72 20.50 -4.77
N THR A 395 -16.11 21.15 -5.87
CA THR A 395 -16.25 20.54 -7.19
C THR A 395 -14.93 20.61 -7.97
N LEU A 396 -14.22 21.72 -7.81
CA LEU A 396 -12.99 22.02 -8.53
C LEU A 396 -11.80 21.22 -7.99
N LEU A 397 -11.56 21.28 -6.67
CA LEU A 397 -10.38 20.72 -6.03
C LEU A 397 -10.59 19.27 -5.57
N ARG A 398 -9.53 18.47 -5.62
CA ARG A 398 -9.50 17.14 -4.99
C ARG A 398 -9.25 17.26 -3.49
N LYS A 399 -9.54 16.19 -2.75
CA LYS A 399 -9.24 16.15 -1.31
C LYS A 399 -7.73 16.20 -1.05
N LEU A 400 -7.35 16.85 0.05
CA LEU A 400 -5.96 16.87 0.50
C LEU A 400 -5.56 15.44 0.90
N PRO A 401 -4.62 14.79 0.19
CA PRO A 401 -4.23 13.43 0.52
C PRO A 401 -3.36 13.39 1.79
N PRO A 402 -3.40 12.29 2.56
CA PRO A 402 -2.41 12.07 3.61
C PRO A 402 -1.03 11.79 2.99
N ARG A 403 0.04 12.15 3.69
CA ARG A 403 1.41 11.78 3.31
C ARG A 403 1.83 10.54 4.09
N LEU A 404 2.31 9.52 3.37
CA LEU A 404 2.87 8.31 3.96
C LEU A 404 4.35 8.52 4.30
N TYR A 405 4.76 8.04 5.47
CA TYR A 405 6.14 8.00 5.94
C TYR A 405 6.46 6.60 6.46
N SER A 406 7.56 6.00 5.99
CA SER A 406 8.05 4.74 6.53
C SER A 406 8.38 4.89 8.02
N ILE A 407 7.90 3.97 8.85
CA ILE A 407 8.07 4.02 10.30
C ILE A 407 9.56 3.82 10.64
N ALA A 408 10.07 4.67 11.53
CA ALA A 408 11.46 4.73 11.94
C ALA A 408 11.75 4.11 13.32
N SER A 409 10.80 3.36 13.88
CA SER A 409 10.87 2.74 15.20
C SER A 409 10.36 1.30 15.20
N SER A 410 10.79 0.49 16.16
CA SER A 410 10.11 -0.76 16.54
C SER A 410 9.13 -0.50 17.68
N ILE A 411 7.92 -1.07 17.58
CA ILE A 411 6.92 -1.04 18.67
C ILE A 411 7.37 -1.85 19.90
N ASN A 412 8.29 -2.80 19.73
CA ASN A 412 8.85 -3.56 20.84
C ASN A 412 9.89 -2.76 21.61
N SER A 413 10.58 -1.83 20.93
CA SER A 413 11.58 -0.95 21.57
C SER A 413 10.93 0.31 22.15
N HIS A 414 9.90 0.83 21.46
CA HIS A 414 9.13 2.01 21.86
C HIS A 414 7.63 1.66 21.95
N PRO A 415 7.19 1.00 23.04
CA PRO A 415 5.78 0.69 23.24
C PRO A 415 4.94 1.97 23.25
N GLU A 416 3.80 1.94 22.57
CA GLU A 416 2.87 3.08 22.48
C GLU A 416 3.44 4.35 21.83
N GLU A 417 4.53 4.25 21.05
CA GLU A 417 5.08 5.36 20.28
C GLU A 417 5.28 4.97 18.81
N VAL A 418 5.31 5.95 17.92
CA VAL A 418 5.71 5.75 16.52
C VAL A 418 6.55 6.91 16.03
N HIS A 419 7.70 6.58 15.44
CA HIS A 419 8.72 7.55 15.07
C HIS A 419 8.78 7.71 13.55
N LEU A 420 9.00 8.94 13.07
CA LEU A 420 9.08 9.31 11.66
C LEU A 420 10.42 9.99 11.35
N THR A 421 10.91 9.82 10.12
CA THR A 421 12.08 10.56 9.61
C THR A 421 11.66 11.40 8.40
N ILE A 422 11.49 12.71 8.59
CA ILE A 422 10.86 13.60 7.62
C ILE A 422 11.86 14.65 7.12
N ARG A 423 12.21 14.62 5.83
CA ARG A 423 13.00 15.68 5.21
C ARG A 423 12.13 16.85 4.78
N LYS A 424 12.50 18.06 5.20
CA LYS A 424 11.89 19.31 4.75
C LYS A 424 12.04 19.46 3.23
N VAL A 425 10.95 19.82 2.56
CA VAL A 425 10.94 20.05 1.11
C VAL A 425 10.66 21.51 0.86
N GLU A 426 11.67 22.22 0.36
CA GLU A 426 11.58 23.61 -0.07
C GLU A 426 12.40 23.84 -1.32
N TYR A 427 11.89 24.64 -2.24
CA TYR A 427 12.57 24.99 -3.48
C TYR A 427 11.97 26.27 -4.08
N GLU A 428 12.72 26.97 -4.93
CA GLU A 428 12.21 28.12 -5.68
C GLU A 428 11.67 27.65 -7.04
N ALA A 429 10.45 28.07 -7.41
CA ALA A 429 9.90 27.84 -8.74
C ALA A 429 8.96 28.97 -9.17
N HIS A 430 9.16 29.43 -10.41
CA HIS A 430 8.38 30.52 -11.02
C HIS A 430 8.36 31.80 -10.17
N GLY A 431 9.51 32.15 -9.58
CA GLY A 431 9.69 33.36 -8.78
C GLY A 431 9.00 33.34 -7.41
N ARG A 432 8.61 32.15 -6.92
CA ARG A 432 8.07 31.95 -5.57
C ARG A 432 8.75 30.79 -4.86
N ASP A 433 8.89 30.93 -3.55
CA ASP A 433 9.27 29.81 -2.68
C ASP A 433 8.12 28.80 -2.61
N ARG A 434 8.47 27.52 -2.78
CA ARG A 434 7.57 26.38 -2.72
C ARG A 434 7.88 25.57 -1.49
N LYS A 435 6.82 25.17 -0.79
CA LYS A 435 6.86 24.47 0.48
C LYS A 435 6.10 23.16 0.36
N GLY A 436 6.75 22.05 0.71
CA GLY A 436 6.07 20.76 0.82
C GLY A 436 5.07 20.80 1.98
N VAL A 437 3.81 20.45 1.72
CA VAL A 437 2.70 20.62 2.68
C VAL A 437 3.01 19.97 4.03
N CYS A 438 3.25 18.65 4.03
CA CYS A 438 3.44 17.89 5.26
C CYS A 438 4.83 18.10 5.88
N SER A 439 5.90 18.15 5.07
CA SER A 439 7.26 18.27 5.60
C SER A 439 7.57 19.66 6.17
N VAL A 440 7.00 20.73 5.61
CA VAL A 440 7.11 22.07 6.17
C VAL A 440 6.19 22.23 7.38
N TYR A 441 5.00 21.63 7.36
CA TYR A 441 4.15 21.56 8.56
C TYR A 441 4.89 20.90 9.72
N ALA A 442 5.50 19.73 9.49
CA ALA A 442 6.27 19.01 10.50
C ALA A 442 7.54 19.73 10.97
N SER A 443 8.18 20.57 10.16
CA SER A 443 9.44 21.24 10.52
C SER A 443 9.27 22.64 11.11
N GLU A 444 8.27 23.41 10.66
CA GLU A 444 8.12 24.83 11.02
C GLU A 444 6.93 25.12 11.94
N ARG A 445 5.96 24.21 12.04
CA ARG A 445 4.64 24.51 12.63
C ARG A 445 4.12 23.42 13.56
N LEU A 446 4.94 22.42 13.87
CA LEU A 446 4.59 21.29 14.72
C LEU A 446 5.54 21.26 15.91
N GLU A 447 5.00 21.46 17.11
CA GLU A 447 5.74 21.47 18.37
C GLU A 447 5.32 20.28 19.26
N ALA A 448 6.14 19.96 20.27
CA ALA A 448 5.78 18.96 21.26
C ALA A 448 4.50 19.38 22.01
N GLY A 449 3.57 18.44 22.18
CA GLY A 449 2.23 18.65 22.74
C GLY A 449 1.14 18.98 21.69
N ASP A 450 1.52 19.29 20.44
CA ASP A 450 0.54 19.39 19.35
C ASP A 450 -0.07 18.02 19.01
N LYS A 451 -1.21 18.03 18.30
CA LYS A 451 -1.87 16.80 17.84
C LYS A 451 -1.88 16.69 16.32
N LEU A 452 -1.53 15.51 15.84
CA LEU A 452 -1.43 15.17 14.43
C LEU A 452 -2.40 14.03 14.07
N PRO A 453 -3.32 14.23 13.11
CA PRO A 453 -4.17 13.15 12.61
C PRO A 453 -3.35 12.11 11.82
N ILE A 454 -3.32 10.88 12.33
CA ILE A 454 -2.57 9.77 11.74
C ILE A 454 -3.39 8.48 11.58
N PHE A 455 -2.90 7.58 10.73
CA PHE A 455 -3.31 6.17 10.71
C PHE A 455 -2.12 5.28 10.34
N ILE A 456 -2.18 4.00 10.73
CA ILE A 456 -1.17 3.02 10.35
C ILE A 456 -1.53 2.37 9.01
N GLN A 457 -0.59 2.42 8.07
CA GLN A 457 -0.64 1.73 6.79
C GLN A 457 0.25 0.49 6.88
N GLN A 458 -0.39 -0.68 7.02
CA GLN A 458 0.32 -1.95 7.00
C GLN A 458 0.91 -2.24 5.61
N ASN A 459 2.17 -2.65 5.57
CA ASN A 459 2.90 -3.08 4.38
C ASN A 459 3.41 -4.52 4.54
N PRO A 460 2.65 -5.53 4.11
CA PRO A 460 3.06 -6.94 4.22
C PRO A 460 4.24 -7.30 3.29
N ASN A 461 4.58 -6.44 2.33
CA ASN A 461 5.60 -6.71 1.32
C ASN A 461 6.99 -6.15 1.70
N PHE A 462 7.13 -5.52 2.86
CA PHE A 462 8.39 -4.97 3.35
C PHE A 462 8.55 -5.29 4.84
N LYS A 463 8.98 -6.53 5.12
CA LYS A 463 9.09 -7.09 6.47
C LYS A 463 10.38 -7.85 6.65
N LEU A 464 10.88 -7.87 7.89
CA LEU A 464 12.00 -8.71 8.29
C LEU A 464 11.71 -10.20 8.00
N PRO A 465 12.75 -11.03 7.79
CA PRO A 465 12.57 -12.46 7.60
C PRO A 465 11.98 -13.12 8.85
N VAL A 466 11.14 -14.15 8.66
CA VAL A 466 10.54 -14.90 9.77
C VAL A 466 11.61 -15.59 10.65
N ASN A 467 12.69 -16.06 10.02
CA ASN A 467 13.83 -16.61 10.75
C ASN A 467 14.76 -15.46 11.20
N PRO A 468 14.95 -15.22 12.52
CA PRO A 468 15.78 -14.13 13.02
C PRO A 468 17.27 -14.27 12.67
N ASP A 469 17.73 -15.50 12.38
CA ASP A 469 19.13 -15.78 12.02
C ASP A 469 19.43 -15.50 10.54
N THR A 470 18.39 -15.25 9.72
CA THR A 470 18.59 -14.92 8.30
C THR A 470 19.32 -13.58 8.16
N PRO A 471 20.42 -13.51 7.37
CA PRO A 471 21.14 -12.25 7.17
C PRO A 471 20.30 -11.21 6.44
N VAL A 472 20.52 -9.94 6.75
CA VAL A 472 19.77 -8.81 6.19
C VAL A 472 20.72 -7.73 5.66
N ILE A 473 20.52 -7.33 4.40
CA ILE A 473 21.21 -6.22 3.74
C ILE A 473 20.21 -5.08 3.54
N MET A 474 20.57 -3.88 3.99
CA MET A 474 19.72 -2.70 3.97
C MET A 474 20.43 -1.60 3.20
N VAL A 475 19.78 -1.03 2.20
CA VAL A 475 20.32 0.06 1.37
C VAL A 475 19.38 1.25 1.46
N GLY A 476 19.77 2.28 2.21
CA GLY A 476 18.92 3.40 2.55
C GLY A 476 19.67 4.71 2.67
N PRO A 477 19.89 5.45 1.57
CA PRO A 477 20.47 6.78 1.66
C PRO A 477 19.43 7.83 2.13
N GLY A 478 19.90 8.82 2.88
CA GLY A 478 19.08 9.91 3.41
C GLY A 478 17.95 9.40 4.30
N THR A 479 16.72 9.85 4.03
CA THR A 479 15.52 9.40 4.76
C THR A 479 15.18 7.94 4.51
N GLY A 480 15.80 7.27 3.53
CA GLY A 480 15.65 5.85 3.30
C GLY A 480 16.11 4.97 4.47
N VAL A 481 16.82 5.52 5.46
CA VAL A 481 17.17 4.80 6.70
C VAL A 481 16.02 4.57 7.65
N ALA A 482 14.89 5.29 7.52
CA ALA A 482 13.77 5.20 8.45
C ALA A 482 13.41 3.74 8.80
N PRO A 483 12.98 2.90 7.83
CA PRO A 483 12.59 1.54 8.15
C PRO A 483 13.76 0.67 8.64
N PHE A 484 15.01 1.03 8.33
CA PHE A 484 16.19 0.29 8.78
C PHE A 484 16.56 0.58 10.23
N ARG A 485 16.25 1.79 10.73
CA ARG A 485 16.27 2.07 12.17
C ARG A 485 15.30 1.14 12.89
N ALA A 486 14.05 1.09 12.41
CA ALA A 486 13.01 0.20 12.95
C ALA A 486 13.42 -1.29 12.90
N PHE A 487 14.02 -1.73 11.80
CA PHE A 487 14.48 -3.12 11.66
C PHE A 487 15.58 -3.47 12.65
N LEU A 488 16.53 -2.56 12.88
CA LEU A 488 17.63 -2.81 13.79
C LEU A 488 17.17 -2.78 15.26
N GLU A 489 16.29 -1.84 15.64
CA GLU A 489 15.66 -1.85 16.97
C GLU A 489 14.87 -3.14 17.21
N GLU A 490 14.07 -3.58 16.25
CA GLU A 490 13.31 -4.84 16.38
C GLU A 490 14.25 -6.04 16.60
N ARG A 491 15.35 -6.11 15.83
CA ARG A 491 16.31 -7.19 15.95
C ARG A 491 17.06 -7.16 17.29
N GLU A 492 17.34 -5.97 17.80
CA GLU A 492 17.90 -5.77 19.14
C GLU A 492 16.97 -6.32 20.21
N GLU A 493 15.69 -5.90 20.21
CA GLU A 493 14.69 -6.34 21.19
C GLU A 493 14.39 -7.84 21.13
N LEU A 494 14.37 -8.42 19.92
CA LEU A 494 14.18 -9.86 19.74
C LEU A 494 15.44 -10.69 20.01
N GLY A 495 16.61 -10.06 20.23
CA GLY A 495 17.89 -10.75 20.39
C GLY A 495 18.29 -11.56 19.15
N ALA A 496 17.96 -11.05 17.95
CA ALA A 496 18.18 -11.76 16.69
C ALA A 496 19.68 -11.84 16.34
N GLY A 497 20.20 -13.07 16.17
CA GLY A 497 21.63 -13.32 15.94
C GLY A 497 22.09 -13.23 14.48
N GLY A 498 21.16 -13.12 13.52
CA GLY A 498 21.50 -13.02 12.09
C GLY A 498 22.27 -11.74 11.76
N GLN A 499 23.18 -11.83 10.79
CA GLN A 499 24.04 -10.72 10.41
C GLN A 499 23.24 -9.60 9.71
N THR A 500 23.65 -8.35 9.92
CA THR A 500 22.97 -7.15 9.41
C THR A 500 23.97 -6.21 8.77
N TRP A 501 23.65 -5.70 7.58
CA TRP A 501 24.52 -4.79 6.85
C TRP A 501 23.74 -3.58 6.38
N LEU A 502 24.16 -2.38 6.79
CA LEU A 502 23.59 -1.12 6.31
C LEU A 502 24.54 -0.42 5.32
N PHE A 503 24.05 -0.14 4.12
CA PHE A 503 24.61 0.82 3.18
C PHE A 503 23.87 2.14 3.32
N TYR A 504 24.54 3.11 3.91
CA TYR A 504 24.04 4.45 4.18
C TYR A 504 24.69 5.48 3.26
N GLY A 505 23.98 6.56 2.93
CA GLY A 505 24.62 7.72 2.34
C GLY A 505 23.84 9.01 2.48
N ASP A 506 24.55 10.13 2.53
CA ASP A 506 23.97 11.47 2.46
C ASP A 506 24.97 12.44 1.79
N ARG A 507 24.78 13.75 1.97
CA ARG A 507 25.64 14.78 1.39
C ARG A 507 26.96 14.91 2.15
N HIS A 508 26.88 15.17 3.45
CA HIS A 508 28.05 15.48 4.27
C HIS A 508 28.10 14.63 5.54
N PHE A 509 29.30 14.12 5.88
CA PHE A 509 29.52 13.35 7.10
C PHE A 509 29.22 14.16 8.36
N VAL A 510 29.64 15.43 8.40
CA VAL A 510 29.56 16.25 9.62
C VAL A 510 28.14 16.75 9.90
N THR A 511 27.36 17.05 8.86
CA THR A 511 26.07 17.73 9.02
C THR A 511 24.87 16.87 8.68
N ASP A 512 25.04 15.77 7.93
CA ASP A 512 23.90 15.04 7.38
C ASP A 512 23.88 13.56 7.73
N PHE A 513 24.78 13.09 8.61
CA PHE A 513 24.83 11.70 9.04
C PHE A 513 23.74 11.40 10.08
N LEU A 514 22.52 11.16 9.57
CA LEU A 514 21.33 10.86 10.37
C LEU A 514 21.55 9.64 11.28
N TYR A 515 21.13 9.77 12.54
CA TYR A 515 21.21 8.71 13.56
C TYR A 515 22.63 8.13 13.80
N GLN A 516 23.68 8.92 13.56
CA GLN A 516 25.08 8.48 13.70
C GLN A 516 25.37 7.76 15.03
N THR A 517 24.85 8.28 16.15
CA THR A 517 25.06 7.71 17.48
C THR A 517 24.39 6.35 17.64
N ASP A 518 23.21 6.14 17.06
CA ASP A 518 22.51 4.86 17.09
C ASP A 518 23.29 3.82 16.30
N TRP A 519 23.77 4.16 15.09
CA TRP A 519 24.56 3.23 14.27
C TRP A 519 25.86 2.82 14.93
N GLN A 520 26.55 3.77 15.59
CA GLN A 520 27.78 3.47 16.33
C GLN A 520 27.54 2.56 17.54
N ARG A 521 26.44 2.78 18.27
CA ARG A 521 26.02 1.90 19.36
C ARG A 521 25.74 0.49 18.84
N MET A 522 24.88 0.38 17.82
CA MET A 522 24.47 -0.91 17.26
C MET A 522 25.64 -1.70 16.65
N LEU A 523 26.64 -1.03 16.06
CA LEU A 523 27.89 -1.68 15.62
C LEU A 523 28.69 -2.25 16.79
N LYS A 524 28.82 -1.48 17.87
CA LYS A 524 29.55 -1.89 19.06
C LYS A 524 28.87 -3.07 19.77
N ASP A 525 27.55 -3.05 19.84
CA ASP A 525 26.75 -4.05 20.54
C ASP A 525 26.48 -5.30 19.65
N GLY A 526 26.87 -5.25 18.38
CA GLY A 526 26.79 -6.37 17.43
C GLY A 526 25.43 -6.54 16.74
N VAL A 527 24.46 -5.67 17.03
CA VAL A 527 23.15 -5.61 16.36
C VAL A 527 23.31 -5.24 14.88
N LEU A 528 24.24 -4.33 14.57
CA LEU A 528 24.66 -3.98 13.22
C LEU A 528 26.02 -4.65 12.94
N THR A 529 26.10 -5.57 11.98
CA THR A 529 27.37 -6.25 11.67
C THR A 529 28.29 -5.35 10.85
N ASN A 530 27.78 -4.78 9.76
CA ASN A 530 28.54 -3.93 8.85
C ASN A 530 27.80 -2.61 8.57
N LEU A 531 28.56 -1.52 8.48
CA LEU A 531 28.07 -0.20 8.08
C LEU A 531 29.00 0.41 7.04
N ASP A 532 28.48 0.58 5.84
CA ASP A 532 29.18 1.26 4.75
C ASP A 532 28.51 2.61 4.47
N VAL A 533 29.31 3.68 4.46
CA VAL A 533 28.82 5.06 4.36
C VAL A 533 29.32 5.77 3.10
N ALA A 534 28.44 6.52 2.45
CA ALA A 534 28.72 7.30 1.26
C ALA A 534 28.34 8.78 1.44
N PHE A 535 29.31 9.69 1.33
CA PHE A 535 29.08 11.13 1.43
C PHE A 535 29.37 11.81 0.10
N SER A 536 28.31 12.23 -0.57
CA SER A 536 28.37 12.67 -1.97
C SER A 536 29.00 14.06 -2.17
N ARG A 537 29.24 14.83 -1.09
CA ARG A 537 29.73 16.21 -1.17
C ARG A 537 30.97 16.51 -0.32
N ASP A 538 31.57 15.51 0.34
CA ASP A 538 32.78 15.71 1.15
C ASP A 538 34.08 15.65 0.35
N SER A 539 34.01 15.21 -0.90
CA SER A 539 35.16 15.08 -1.79
C SER A 539 34.87 15.67 -3.18
N LYS A 540 35.91 15.82 -4.02
CA LYS A 540 35.75 16.24 -5.42
C LYS A 540 34.92 15.24 -6.23
N GLU A 541 35.06 13.95 -5.90
CA GLU A 541 34.32 12.86 -6.53
C GLU A 541 33.09 12.55 -5.67
N LYS A 542 31.93 12.40 -6.34
CA LYS A 542 30.69 12.05 -5.66
C LYS A 542 30.66 10.56 -5.37
N VAL A 543 30.58 10.19 -4.10
CA VAL A 543 30.44 8.80 -3.67
C VAL A 543 29.00 8.55 -3.24
N TYR A 544 28.37 7.51 -3.78
CA TYR A 544 27.02 7.05 -3.42
C TYR A 544 27.06 5.59 -2.96
N VAL A 545 25.90 5.09 -2.50
CA VAL A 545 25.77 3.74 -1.92
C VAL A 545 26.08 2.64 -2.92
N GLN A 546 25.72 2.81 -4.20
CA GLN A 546 26.03 1.84 -5.26
C GLN A 546 27.53 1.65 -5.47
N GLN A 547 28.36 2.69 -5.28
CA GLN A 547 29.82 2.53 -5.32
C GLN A 547 30.30 1.70 -4.13
N ARG A 548 29.77 1.94 -2.92
CA ARG A 548 30.10 1.13 -1.73
C ARG A 548 29.70 -0.33 -1.88
N MET A 549 28.57 -0.60 -2.53
CA MET A 549 28.13 -1.97 -2.84
C MET A 549 29.09 -2.66 -3.81
N LEU A 550 29.58 -1.95 -4.84
CA LEU A 550 30.53 -2.49 -5.81
C LEU A 550 31.91 -2.74 -5.17
N GLU A 551 32.39 -1.82 -4.33
CA GLU A 551 33.63 -1.96 -3.56
C GLU A 551 33.61 -3.22 -2.68
N ASN A 552 32.47 -3.52 -2.07
CA ASN A 552 32.26 -4.68 -1.21
C ASN A 552 31.63 -5.89 -1.94
N GLY A 553 31.67 -5.90 -3.28
CA GLY A 553 30.84 -6.80 -4.08
C GLY A 553 31.07 -8.30 -3.81
N GLU A 554 32.31 -8.72 -3.52
CA GLU A 554 32.59 -10.14 -3.22
C GLU A 554 31.86 -10.61 -1.95
N GLU A 555 31.95 -9.82 -0.88
CA GLU A 555 31.30 -10.12 0.40
C GLU A 555 29.78 -9.99 0.30
N LEU A 556 29.31 -8.95 -0.42
CA LEU A 556 27.90 -8.78 -0.70
C LEU A 556 27.33 -10.00 -1.43
N TYR A 557 28.02 -10.53 -2.44
CA TYR A 557 27.60 -11.73 -3.14
C TYR A 557 27.58 -12.97 -2.23
N LYS A 558 28.56 -13.14 -1.33
CA LYS A 558 28.56 -14.24 -0.34
C LYS A 558 27.33 -14.19 0.55
N TRP A 559 26.91 -13.01 1.00
CA TRP A 559 25.68 -12.86 1.79
C TRP A 559 24.43 -13.26 0.98
N LEU A 560 24.36 -12.86 -0.30
CA LEU A 560 23.28 -13.30 -1.19
C LEU A 560 23.23 -14.82 -1.32
N GLN A 561 24.39 -15.49 -1.43
CA GLN A 561 24.47 -16.95 -1.46
C GLN A 561 24.06 -17.60 -0.14
N ASN A 562 24.32 -16.94 1.00
CA ASN A 562 23.96 -17.39 2.34
C ASN A 562 22.49 -17.13 2.71
N GLY A 563 21.64 -16.80 1.73
CA GLY A 563 20.21 -16.63 1.97
C GLY A 563 19.80 -15.24 2.43
N ALA A 564 20.69 -14.23 2.34
CA ALA A 564 20.36 -12.88 2.79
C ALA A 564 19.10 -12.31 2.11
N HIS A 565 18.36 -11.49 2.86
CA HIS A 565 17.31 -10.63 2.35
C HIS A 565 17.87 -9.22 2.12
N VAL A 566 17.53 -8.63 0.98
CA VAL A 566 17.96 -7.30 0.54
C VAL A 566 16.76 -6.36 0.56
N TYR A 567 16.94 -5.23 1.21
CA TYR A 567 15.94 -4.18 1.32
C TYR A 567 16.49 -2.88 0.77
N VAL A 568 15.71 -2.20 -0.07
CA VAL A 568 16.07 -0.89 -0.64
C VAL A 568 14.97 0.10 -0.29
N CYS A 569 15.34 1.24 0.29
CA CYS A 569 14.39 2.31 0.63
C CYS A 569 14.94 3.69 0.27
N GLY A 570 14.10 4.56 -0.28
CA GLY A 570 14.45 5.94 -0.65
C GLY A 570 13.96 6.33 -2.05
N ASP A 571 14.75 7.15 -2.74
CA ASP A 571 14.39 7.72 -4.05
C ASP A 571 14.14 6.65 -5.13
N GLU A 572 12.91 6.60 -5.65
CA GLU A 572 12.50 5.68 -6.72
C GLU A 572 13.21 5.99 -8.04
N LYS A 573 13.33 7.27 -8.40
CA LYS A 573 13.65 7.70 -9.76
C LYS A 573 15.09 7.46 -10.20
N HIS A 574 16.05 7.53 -9.28
CA HIS A 574 17.47 7.40 -9.62
C HIS A 574 18.12 6.33 -8.73
N MET A 575 17.98 6.46 -7.41
CA MET A 575 18.72 5.62 -6.47
C MET A 575 18.36 4.14 -6.59
N ALA A 576 17.06 3.81 -6.66
CA ALA A 576 16.61 2.43 -6.77
C ALA A 576 17.16 1.73 -8.04
N HIS A 577 17.20 2.44 -9.17
CA HIS A 577 17.75 1.93 -10.43
C HIS A 577 19.26 1.70 -10.34
N ASP A 578 20.00 2.63 -9.76
CA ASP A 578 21.45 2.52 -9.58
C ASP A 578 21.83 1.37 -8.63
N VAL A 579 21.08 1.18 -7.55
CA VAL A 579 21.28 0.06 -6.61
C VAL A 579 20.98 -1.27 -7.29
N GLN A 580 19.91 -1.36 -8.07
CA GLN A 580 19.60 -2.55 -8.85
C GLN A 580 20.70 -2.87 -9.87
N ALA A 581 21.22 -1.86 -10.57
CA ALA A 581 22.34 -2.03 -11.50
C ALA A 581 23.61 -2.51 -10.81
N ALA A 582 23.90 -2.02 -9.60
CA ALA A 582 25.02 -2.47 -8.79
C ALA A 582 24.85 -3.94 -8.35
N LEU A 583 23.65 -4.33 -7.90
CA LEU A 583 23.36 -5.74 -7.57
C LEU A 583 23.58 -6.66 -8.78
N LEU A 584 23.09 -6.29 -9.95
CA LEU A 584 23.28 -7.06 -11.18
C LEU A 584 24.76 -7.20 -11.54
N SER A 585 25.54 -6.13 -11.37
CA SER A 585 26.98 -6.13 -11.60
C SER A 585 27.72 -7.03 -10.61
N VAL A 586 27.36 -6.97 -9.32
CA VAL A 586 27.91 -7.85 -8.27
C VAL A 586 27.60 -9.31 -8.56
N ILE A 587 26.34 -9.63 -8.89
CA ILE A 587 25.90 -10.99 -9.22
C ILE A 587 26.61 -11.51 -10.48
N GLY A 588 26.75 -10.67 -11.51
CA GLY A 588 27.44 -11.03 -12.75
C GLY A 588 28.92 -11.31 -12.52
N GLN A 589 29.62 -10.39 -11.87
CA GLN A 589 31.07 -10.45 -11.64
C GLN A 589 31.45 -11.58 -10.68
N TYR A 590 30.87 -11.62 -9.48
CA TYR A 590 31.28 -12.55 -8.42
C TYR A 590 30.55 -13.90 -8.51
N GLY A 591 29.40 -13.95 -9.19
CA GLY A 591 28.69 -15.18 -9.49
C GLY A 591 29.08 -15.85 -10.81
N GLY A 592 29.92 -15.20 -11.63
CA GLY A 592 30.27 -15.70 -12.96
C GLY A 592 29.07 -15.86 -13.89
N LYS A 593 28.05 -15.02 -13.74
CA LYS A 593 26.78 -15.09 -14.47
C LYS A 593 26.79 -14.15 -15.67
N SER A 594 26.16 -14.56 -16.78
CA SER A 594 25.85 -13.63 -17.87
C SER A 594 24.84 -12.57 -17.39
N PRO A 595 24.70 -11.44 -18.10
CA PRO A 595 23.69 -10.42 -17.76
C PRO A 595 22.27 -11.00 -17.62
N GLU A 596 21.88 -11.91 -18.50
CA GLU A 596 20.56 -12.55 -18.47
C GLU A 596 20.40 -13.47 -17.26
N ALA A 597 21.45 -14.23 -16.92
CA ALA A 597 21.45 -15.09 -15.75
C ALA A 597 21.49 -14.30 -14.43
N ALA A 598 22.13 -13.12 -14.41
CA ALA A 598 22.12 -12.21 -13.27
C ALA A 598 20.73 -11.58 -13.07
N ALA A 599 20.08 -11.15 -14.15
CA ALA A 599 18.71 -10.65 -14.11
C ALA A 599 17.71 -11.73 -13.64
N ALA A 600 17.84 -12.97 -14.14
CA ALA A 600 17.02 -14.10 -13.70
C ALA A 600 17.25 -14.41 -12.20
N TYR A 601 18.49 -14.35 -11.72
CA TYR A 601 18.80 -14.55 -10.30
C TYR A 601 18.17 -13.46 -9.41
N LEU A 602 18.23 -12.19 -9.83
CA LEU A 602 17.62 -11.11 -9.07
C LEU A 602 16.08 -11.22 -9.07
N SER A 603 15.47 -11.60 -10.20
CA SER A 603 14.03 -11.89 -10.29
C SER A 603 13.64 -13.03 -9.35
N GLU A 604 14.45 -14.08 -9.27
CA GLU A 604 14.22 -15.19 -8.34
C GLU A 604 14.27 -14.72 -6.87
N LEU A 605 15.18 -13.81 -6.51
CA LEU A 605 15.20 -13.20 -5.18
C LEU A 605 13.91 -12.41 -4.89
N GLN A 606 13.36 -11.68 -5.87
CA GLN A 606 12.09 -10.98 -5.71
C GLN A 606 10.93 -11.95 -5.47
N ASP A 607 10.84 -13.01 -6.28
CA ASP A 607 9.81 -14.03 -6.15
C ASP A 607 9.87 -14.77 -4.80
N GLN A 608 11.08 -14.95 -4.27
CA GLN A 608 11.33 -15.52 -2.94
C GLN A 608 11.05 -14.52 -1.79
N GLY A 609 10.75 -13.25 -2.08
CA GLY A 609 10.60 -12.20 -1.07
C GLY A 609 11.92 -11.81 -0.39
N ARG A 610 13.06 -12.09 -1.05
CA ARG A 610 14.42 -11.80 -0.59
C ARG A 610 15.01 -10.53 -1.19
N TYR A 611 14.34 -9.90 -2.15
CA TYR A 611 14.67 -8.55 -2.62
C TYR A 611 13.39 -7.71 -2.58
N GLN A 612 13.35 -6.73 -1.68
CA GLN A 612 12.17 -5.94 -1.36
C GLN A 612 12.48 -4.44 -1.45
N ARG A 613 11.53 -3.64 -1.95
CA ARG A 613 11.71 -2.21 -2.21
C ARG A 613 10.58 -1.39 -1.61
N ASP A 614 10.93 -0.37 -0.85
CA ASP A 614 10.03 0.67 -0.35
C ASP A 614 10.54 2.03 -0.84
N VAL A 615 10.24 2.33 -2.09
CA VAL A 615 10.76 3.50 -2.82
C VAL A 615 9.62 4.43 -3.23
N TYR A 616 9.90 5.73 -3.25
CA TYR A 616 8.90 6.79 -3.44
C TYR A 616 9.48 8.08 -4.04
#